data_AF-A0A7X0X8A8-F1
#
_entry.id   AF-A0A7X0X8A8-F1
#
_cell.length_a   1.000
_cell.length_b   1.000
_cell.length_c   1.000
_cell.angle_alpha   90.00
_cell.angle_beta   90.00
_cell.angle_gamma   90.00
#
_symmetry.space_group_name_H-M   'P 1'
#
loop_
_entity.id
_entity.type
_entity.pdbx_description
1 polymer ?
#
loop_
_entity_poly.entity_id
_entity_poly.type
_entity_poly.pdbx_seq_one_letter_code
_entity_poly.pdbx_strand_id
1 'polypeptide(L)'
;MAKYDDEFKRKVVEAYQNGEGGYGTLAQRFGISHFSLVRKWVKIVEARGFEALQRRRTKQHYTSQFKQNVLHYYLNSGDSYLDVALQYGLPSGDLLQSWHQKFLREGIEGLSPKQKGRPSMSKKKKQIQPKKPMTREQALEQENDLLRAELAFIKKLRALGMDVPERLKNEMPESSTNSEGEFRLTILLQATIFPKATYMYWQKRLEQKNPNASLEKKIQKIFDEHHGNYGYRRIQLALKAQGINVNQKKVRRIMGKLGLKGSKFIRKSRRYNSYKGTIGQVAKNLIHRRFYTSIPHQKVTTDTSEFKYYEHDKNKQLVIKKLYLDPFLDMFNGEILSYRISERPKAKAIIDAQKEAMDRTNDCPYRRTFHSDQGWAYQMKAYKKQLTKQNIFQSMSRKGNCFDNSPMENFFGLLKQEMYYGVIYASFKQLKQAIEDWIHYYNHHRIKTKLGCSPIQYREQMTA
;
A
#
# COMPACT_ATOMS: atom_id res chain seq x y z
N MET A 1 4.03 5.88 25.39
CA MET A 1 4.45 7.19 25.93
C MET A 1 3.24 8.11 25.94
N ALA A 2 3.00 8.86 27.02
CA ALA A 2 1.94 9.87 27.05
C ALA A 2 2.39 11.07 26.21
N LYS A 3 1.47 11.73 25.49
CA LYS A 3 1.79 12.87 24.62
C LYS A 3 2.23 14.12 25.40
N TYR A 4 1.75 14.26 26.63
CA TYR A 4 2.05 15.35 27.55
C TYR A 4 2.38 14.74 28.91
N ASP A 5 3.53 15.10 29.49
CA ASP A 5 3.92 14.70 30.84
C ASP A 5 3.18 15.52 31.91
N ASP A 6 3.34 15.13 33.16
CA ASP A 6 2.58 15.72 34.27
C ASP A 6 3.09 17.12 34.64
N GLU A 7 4.38 17.40 34.44
CA GLU A 7 4.99 18.72 34.66
C GLU A 7 4.48 19.75 33.63
N PHE A 8 4.39 19.36 32.36
CA PHE A 8 3.86 20.19 31.29
C PHE A 8 2.40 20.56 31.53
N LYS A 9 1.55 19.60 31.94
CA LYS A 9 0.16 19.90 32.28
C LYS A 9 0.05 20.90 33.43
N ARG A 10 0.94 20.80 34.42
CA ARG A 10 0.99 21.71 35.58
C ARG A 10 1.27 23.14 35.14
N LYS A 11 2.31 23.34 34.31
CA LYS A 11 2.67 24.65 33.74
C LYS A 11 1.52 25.29 32.96
N VAL A 12 0.78 24.48 32.20
CA VAL A 12 -0.38 24.97 31.41
C VAL A 12 -1.54 25.42 32.31
N VAL A 13 -1.79 24.71 33.41
CA VAL A 13 -2.86 25.09 34.36
C VAL A 13 -2.45 26.26 35.24
N GLU A 14 -1.20 26.33 35.69
CA GLU A 14 -0.66 27.50 36.42
C GLU A 14 -0.76 28.77 35.57
N ALA A 15 -0.41 28.70 34.27
CA ALA A 15 -0.59 29.84 33.35
C ALA A 15 -2.05 30.27 33.19
N TYR A 16 -3.01 29.33 33.29
CA TYR A 16 -4.44 29.68 33.32
C TYR A 16 -4.84 30.35 34.63
N GLN A 17 -4.40 29.83 35.79
CA GLN A 17 -4.70 30.40 37.11
C GLN A 17 -4.07 31.79 37.30
N ASN A 18 -2.92 32.05 36.68
CA ASN A 18 -2.25 33.35 36.66
C ASN A 18 -2.90 34.37 35.72
N GLY A 19 -3.96 34.01 35.00
CA GLY A 19 -4.66 34.91 34.09
C GLY A 19 -3.94 35.20 32.77
N GLU A 20 -2.96 34.37 32.38
CA GLU A 20 -2.13 34.60 31.18
C GLU A 20 -2.86 34.33 29.85
N GLY A 21 -4.15 33.96 29.90
CA GLY A 21 -5.03 33.82 28.73
C GLY A 21 -6.14 32.77 28.89
N GLY A 22 -7.12 32.79 27.98
CA GLY A 22 -8.18 31.79 27.92
C GLY A 22 -7.72 30.44 27.36
N TYR A 23 -8.58 29.41 27.41
CA TYR A 23 -8.23 28.04 26.97
C TYR A 23 -7.67 27.95 25.55
N GLY A 24 -8.22 28.74 24.61
CA GLY A 24 -7.76 28.78 23.22
C GLY A 24 -6.37 29.39 23.08
N THR A 25 -6.14 30.52 23.74
CA THR A 25 -4.85 31.24 23.76
C THR A 25 -3.74 30.37 24.34
N LEU A 26 -4.02 29.70 25.47
CA LEU A 26 -3.06 28.79 26.09
C LEU A 26 -2.80 27.56 25.23
N ALA A 27 -3.82 27.01 24.55
CA ALA A 27 -3.61 25.88 23.65
C ALA A 27 -2.67 26.24 22.48
N GLN A 28 -2.82 27.43 21.90
CA GLN A 28 -1.94 27.91 20.84
C GLN A 28 -0.52 28.16 21.36
N ARG A 29 -0.38 28.83 22.52
CA ARG A 29 0.92 29.14 23.15
C ARG A 29 1.73 27.88 23.48
N PHE A 30 1.08 26.85 23.98
CA PHE A 30 1.73 25.60 24.39
C PHE A 30 1.70 24.50 23.31
N GLY A 31 1.26 24.79 22.08
CA GLY A 31 1.23 23.81 20.98
C GLY A 31 0.29 22.62 21.21
N ILE A 32 -0.80 22.82 21.95
CA ILE A 32 -1.81 21.80 22.24
C ILE A 32 -2.85 21.80 21.13
N SER A 33 -3.13 20.62 20.58
CA SER A 33 -3.96 20.48 19.37
C SER A 33 -5.41 20.96 19.52
N HIS A 34 -5.97 20.91 20.72
CA HIS A 34 -7.36 21.35 20.98
C HIS A 34 -7.48 22.02 22.36
N PHE A 35 -8.16 23.17 22.43
CA PHE A 35 -8.40 23.92 23.67
C PHE A 35 -9.21 23.14 24.72
N SER A 36 -10.00 22.15 24.28
CA SER A 36 -10.76 21.27 25.17
C SER A 36 -9.87 20.44 26.11
N LEU A 37 -8.61 20.17 25.73
CA LEU A 37 -7.64 19.53 26.60
C LEU A 37 -7.20 20.44 27.74
N VAL A 38 -6.95 21.73 27.45
CA VAL A 38 -6.63 22.74 28.47
C VAL A 38 -7.79 22.89 29.44
N ARG A 39 -9.02 23.04 28.92
CA ARG A 39 -10.25 23.10 29.74
C ARG A 39 -10.41 21.86 30.63
N LYS A 40 -10.10 20.66 30.11
CA LYS A 40 -10.16 19.41 30.88
C LYS A 40 -9.15 19.40 32.03
N TRP A 41 -7.91 19.82 31.80
CA TRP A 41 -6.89 19.88 32.86
C TRP A 41 -7.24 20.89 33.94
N VAL A 42 -7.69 22.08 33.55
CA VAL A 42 -8.16 23.12 34.48
C VAL A 42 -9.30 22.58 35.36
N LYS A 43 -10.37 22.04 34.77
CA LYS A 43 -11.50 21.49 35.54
C LYS A 43 -11.10 20.36 36.50
N ILE A 44 -10.14 19.52 36.11
CA ILE A 44 -9.62 18.46 36.99
C ILE A 44 -8.87 19.06 38.18
N VAL A 45 -8.05 20.08 37.95
CA VAL A 45 -7.28 20.74 39.02
C VAL A 45 -8.19 21.57 39.93
N GLU A 46 -9.19 22.26 39.40
CA GLU A 46 -10.17 22.99 40.20
C GLU A 46 -10.95 22.05 41.14
N ALA A 47 -11.30 20.84 40.67
CA ALA A 47 -12.09 19.90 41.45
C ALA A 47 -11.26 19.03 42.43
N ARG A 48 -10.00 18.73 42.13
CA ARG A 48 -9.20 17.72 42.87
C ARG A 48 -7.73 18.10 43.11
N GLY A 49 -7.33 19.32 42.76
CA GLY A 49 -5.95 19.77 42.88
C GLY A 49 -5.00 19.18 41.83
N PHE A 50 -3.74 19.62 41.87
CA PHE A 50 -2.72 19.26 40.88
C PHE A 50 -2.34 17.78 40.88
N GLU A 51 -2.50 17.07 42.00
CA GLU A 51 -2.21 15.64 42.10
C GLU A 51 -3.08 14.80 41.16
N ALA A 52 -4.29 15.28 40.84
CA ALA A 52 -5.20 14.59 39.94
C ALA A 52 -4.75 14.59 38.46
N LEU A 53 -3.74 15.40 38.10
CA LEU A 53 -3.12 15.34 36.77
C LEU A 53 -2.18 14.15 36.59
N GLN A 54 -1.74 13.55 37.71
CA GLN A 54 -0.79 12.44 37.70
C GLN A 54 -1.40 11.18 37.09
N ARG A 55 -0.59 10.46 36.32
CA ARG A 55 -1.03 9.20 35.72
C ARG A 55 -1.13 8.09 36.77
N ARG A 56 -2.34 7.56 36.97
CA ARG A 56 -2.55 6.35 37.79
C ARG A 56 -1.83 5.13 37.18
N ARG A 57 -1.06 4.42 38.01
CA ARG A 57 -0.28 3.23 37.63
C ARG A 57 -1.07 1.91 37.77
N THR A 58 -2.13 1.90 38.56
CA THR A 58 -2.97 0.72 38.81
C THR A 58 -4.32 0.83 38.12
N LYS A 59 -4.88 -0.31 37.69
CA LYS A 59 -6.23 -0.37 37.10
C LYS A 59 -7.25 -0.44 38.22
N GLN A 60 -8.17 0.53 38.26
CA GLN A 60 -9.30 0.51 39.17
C GLN A 60 -10.43 -0.36 38.58
N HIS A 61 -10.97 -1.24 39.42
CA HIS A 61 -12.11 -2.08 39.07
C HIS A 61 -13.40 -1.47 39.62
N TYR A 62 -14.42 -1.39 38.78
CA TYR A 62 -15.74 -0.85 39.14
C TYR A 62 -16.77 -1.97 39.04
N THR A 63 -17.57 -2.14 40.09
CA THR A 63 -18.67 -3.11 40.14
C THR A 63 -19.76 -2.73 39.13
N SER A 64 -20.55 -3.72 38.68
CA SER A 64 -21.69 -3.44 37.78
C SER A 64 -22.68 -2.46 38.40
N GLN A 65 -22.96 -2.61 39.71
CA GLN A 65 -23.85 -1.73 40.46
C GLN A 65 -23.36 -0.28 40.48
N PHE A 66 -22.06 -0.06 40.72
CA PHE A 66 -21.49 1.27 40.71
C PHE A 66 -21.66 1.94 39.34
N LYS A 67 -21.39 1.22 38.25
CA LYS A 67 -21.56 1.76 36.89
C LYS A 67 -23.01 2.14 36.60
N GLN A 68 -23.97 1.33 37.06
CA GLN A 68 -25.40 1.62 36.90
C GLN A 68 -25.80 2.88 37.67
N ASN A 69 -25.36 3.02 38.93
CA ASN A 69 -25.67 4.20 39.75
C ASN A 69 -25.15 5.49 39.11
N VAL A 70 -23.91 5.48 38.60
CA VAL A 70 -23.31 6.65 37.94
C VAL A 70 -24.05 7.00 36.63
N LEU A 71 -24.47 6.00 35.85
CA LEU A 71 -25.23 6.22 34.62
C LEU A 71 -26.64 6.73 34.89
N HIS A 72 -27.30 6.19 35.91
CA HIS A 72 -28.62 6.65 36.33
C HIS A 72 -28.59 8.12 36.76
N TYR A 73 -27.56 8.52 37.51
CA TYR A 73 -27.35 9.92 37.86
C TYR A 73 -27.15 10.79 36.61
N TYR A 74 -26.26 10.40 35.69
CA TYR A 74 -26.01 11.14 34.45
C TYR A 74 -27.27 11.34 33.59
N LEU A 75 -28.10 10.30 33.47
CA LEU A 75 -29.34 10.36 32.69
C LEU A 75 -30.39 11.30 33.30
N ASN A 76 -30.34 11.52 34.62
CA ASN A 76 -31.32 12.34 35.34
C ASN A 76 -30.83 13.77 35.62
N SER A 77 -29.50 14.01 35.67
CA SER A 77 -28.96 15.33 36.03
C SER A 77 -28.71 16.24 34.83
N GLY A 78 -28.50 15.70 33.62
CA GLY A 78 -28.15 16.48 32.42
C GLY A 78 -26.72 17.05 32.44
N ASP A 79 -25.91 16.69 33.44
CA ASP A 79 -24.53 17.14 33.58
C ASP A 79 -23.62 16.62 32.45
N SER A 80 -22.51 17.30 32.20
CA SER A 80 -21.53 16.77 31.25
C SER A 80 -20.85 15.50 31.78
N TYR A 81 -20.40 14.62 30.89
CA TYR A 81 -19.66 13.41 31.28
C TYR A 81 -18.44 13.71 32.16
N LEU A 82 -17.82 14.87 31.97
CA LEU A 82 -16.67 15.30 32.77
C LEU A 82 -17.11 15.65 34.19
N ASP A 83 -18.22 16.36 34.36
CA ASP A 83 -18.68 16.82 35.67
C ASP A 83 -19.18 15.63 36.51
N VAL A 84 -19.94 14.70 35.91
CA VAL A 84 -20.32 13.44 36.58
C VAL A 84 -19.10 12.59 36.93
N ALA A 85 -18.10 12.53 36.04
CA ALA A 85 -16.85 11.83 36.33
C ALA A 85 -16.07 12.46 37.49
N LEU A 86 -16.11 13.79 37.63
CA LEU A 86 -15.48 14.50 38.74
C LEU A 86 -16.20 14.25 40.06
N GLN A 87 -17.54 14.21 40.04
CA GLN A 87 -18.36 13.91 41.23
C GLN A 87 -18.16 12.47 41.73
N TYR A 88 -18.15 11.48 40.83
CA TYR A 88 -18.07 10.06 41.19
C TYR A 88 -16.65 9.48 41.25
N GLY A 89 -15.62 10.32 41.36
CA GLY A 89 -14.25 9.80 41.53
C GLY A 89 -13.63 9.17 40.27
N LEU A 90 -14.27 9.29 39.10
CA LEU A 90 -13.79 8.65 37.87
C LEU A 90 -12.53 9.33 37.31
N PRO A 91 -11.62 8.58 36.64
CA PRO A 91 -10.39 9.13 36.04
C PRO A 91 -10.63 10.01 34.82
N SER A 92 -11.70 9.77 34.07
CA SER A 92 -12.02 10.54 32.87
C SER A 92 -13.51 10.45 32.53
N GLY A 93 -14.06 11.53 31.97
CA GLY A 93 -15.41 11.52 31.36
C GLY A 93 -15.54 10.52 30.21
N ASP A 94 -14.44 10.23 29.51
CA ASP A 94 -14.39 9.25 28.42
C ASP A 94 -14.75 7.83 28.91
N LEU A 95 -14.39 7.50 30.17
CA LEU A 95 -14.74 6.22 30.77
C LEU A 95 -16.25 6.10 30.95
N LEU A 96 -16.90 7.15 31.45
CA LEU A 96 -18.35 7.21 31.60
C LEU A 96 -19.05 7.18 30.23
N GLN A 97 -18.54 7.92 29.25
CA GLN A 97 -19.04 7.87 27.87
C GLN A 97 -18.98 6.44 27.31
N SER A 98 -17.90 5.71 27.57
CA SER A 98 -17.77 4.31 27.15
C SER A 98 -18.79 3.37 27.83
N TRP A 99 -19.14 3.64 29.09
CA TRP A 99 -20.15 2.88 29.82
C TRP A 99 -21.54 3.19 29.29
N HIS A 100 -21.83 4.47 29.04
CA HIS A 100 -23.12 4.91 28.48
C HIS A 100 -23.35 4.31 27.09
N GLN A 101 -22.35 4.34 26.20
CA GLN A 101 -22.46 3.72 24.87
C GLN A 101 -22.66 2.19 24.93
N LYS A 102 -22.05 1.51 25.90
CA LYS A 102 -22.27 0.07 26.11
C LYS A 102 -23.67 -0.21 26.63
N PHE A 103 -24.15 0.60 27.56
CA PHE A 103 -25.51 0.51 28.09
C PHE A 103 -26.54 0.70 26.98
N LEU A 104 -26.38 1.70 26.10
CA LEU A 104 -27.28 1.89 24.95
C LEU A 104 -27.29 0.72 23.96
N ARG A 105 -26.20 -0.04 23.87
CA ARG A 105 -26.06 -1.14 22.90
C ARG A 105 -26.51 -2.50 23.46
N GLU A 106 -26.18 -2.77 24.72
CA GLU A 106 -26.25 -4.10 25.32
C GLU A 106 -27.08 -4.10 26.62
N GLY A 107 -27.70 -2.97 26.98
CA GLY A 107 -28.46 -2.81 28.22
C GLY A 107 -27.60 -2.98 29.48
N ILE A 108 -28.25 -3.39 30.57
CA ILE A 108 -27.62 -3.61 31.87
C ILE A 108 -26.52 -4.70 31.80
N GLU A 109 -26.72 -5.73 30.97
CA GLU A 109 -25.78 -6.84 30.81
C GLU A 109 -24.42 -6.39 30.23
N GLY A 110 -24.41 -5.35 29.40
CA GLY A 110 -23.19 -4.76 28.83
C GLY A 110 -22.23 -4.14 29.85
N LEU A 111 -22.70 -3.83 31.05
CA LEU A 111 -21.90 -3.23 32.13
C LEU A 111 -21.20 -4.28 33.00
N SER A 112 -21.62 -5.54 32.90
CA SER A 112 -21.07 -6.65 33.66
C SER A 112 -19.76 -7.20 33.08
N PRO A 113 -18.82 -7.65 33.93
CA PRO A 113 -17.57 -8.22 33.48
C PRO A 113 -17.82 -9.54 32.74
N LYS A 114 -17.67 -9.55 31.42
CA LYS A 114 -17.67 -10.79 30.62
C LYS A 114 -16.41 -11.59 30.96
N GLN A 115 -16.55 -12.88 31.26
CA GLN A 115 -15.40 -13.77 31.42
C GLN A 115 -14.56 -13.75 30.13
N LYS A 116 -13.33 -13.26 30.20
CA LYS A 116 -12.38 -13.36 29.09
C LYS A 116 -11.73 -14.73 29.14
N GLY A 117 -12.18 -15.63 28.26
CA GLY A 117 -11.60 -16.95 28.07
C GLY A 117 -12.64 -17.97 27.62
N ARG A 118 -12.16 -19.10 27.07
CA ARG A 118 -12.99 -20.29 26.88
C ARG A 118 -13.52 -20.72 28.25
N PRO A 119 -14.81 -21.11 28.40
CA PRO A 119 -15.29 -21.68 29.65
C PRO A 119 -14.34 -22.80 30.08
N SER A 120 -13.94 -22.82 31.34
CA SER A 120 -13.19 -23.94 31.89
C SER A 120 -14.05 -25.19 31.75
N MET A 121 -13.62 -26.12 30.89
CA MET A 121 -14.25 -27.44 30.81
C MET A 121 -14.13 -28.06 32.20
N SER A 122 -15.26 -28.43 32.82
CA SER A 122 -15.31 -29.23 34.04
C SER A 122 -14.39 -30.44 33.85
N LYS A 123 -13.17 -30.38 34.41
CA LYS A 123 -12.27 -31.53 34.45
C LYS A 123 -12.89 -32.50 35.45
N LYS A 124 -13.67 -33.47 34.98
CA LYS A 124 -13.85 -34.73 35.71
C LYS A 124 -12.44 -35.23 36.00
N LYS A 125 -12.03 -35.23 37.28
CA LYS A 125 -10.78 -35.86 37.71
C LYS A 125 -10.88 -37.34 37.31
N LYS A 126 -10.21 -37.73 36.23
CA LYS A 126 -9.90 -39.15 36.00
C LYS A 126 -8.99 -39.57 37.16
N GLN A 127 -9.46 -40.49 38.00
CA GLN A 127 -8.58 -41.22 38.91
C GLN A 127 -7.57 -41.95 38.04
N ILE A 128 -6.33 -41.49 38.05
CA ILE A 128 -5.21 -42.20 37.42
C ILE A 128 -4.82 -43.27 38.43
N GLN A 129 -5.09 -44.54 38.11
CA GLN A 129 -4.55 -45.65 38.89
C GLN A 129 -3.02 -45.58 38.84
N PRO A 130 -2.31 -45.76 39.97
CA PRO A 130 -0.86 -45.80 39.96
C PRO A 130 -0.41 -46.96 39.06
N LYS A 131 0.39 -46.66 38.03
CA LYS A 131 1.00 -47.70 37.20
C LYS A 131 1.86 -48.57 38.11
N LYS A 132 1.78 -49.90 37.97
CA LYS A 132 2.68 -50.83 38.66
C LYS A 132 4.13 -50.38 38.44
N PRO A 133 4.98 -50.37 39.49
CA PRO A 133 6.39 -50.04 39.33
C PRO A 133 7.00 -51.02 38.33
N MET A 134 7.65 -50.46 37.32
CA MET A 134 8.31 -51.20 36.25
C MET A 134 9.52 -51.95 36.83
N THR A 135 9.73 -53.21 36.42
CA THR A 135 10.95 -53.94 36.80
C THR A 135 12.19 -53.30 36.16
N ARG A 136 13.36 -53.49 36.77
CA ARG A 136 14.64 -52.92 36.29
C ARG A 136 14.93 -53.28 34.83
N GLU A 137 14.64 -54.52 34.43
CA GLU A 137 14.81 -55.01 33.05
C GLU A 137 13.90 -54.25 32.07
N GLN A 138 12.63 -54.08 32.41
CA GLN A 138 11.67 -53.33 31.59
C GLN A 138 12.03 -51.85 31.46
N ALA A 139 12.63 -51.25 32.50
CA ALA A 139 13.11 -49.88 32.46
C ALA A 139 14.30 -49.73 31.50
N LEU A 140 15.24 -50.68 31.52
CA LEU A 140 16.39 -50.72 30.61
C LEU A 140 15.98 -50.99 29.16
N GLU A 141 14.98 -51.83 28.93
CA GLU A 141 14.40 -52.03 27.59
C GLU A 141 13.75 -50.75 27.07
N GLN A 142 12.96 -50.06 27.90
CA GLN A 142 12.34 -48.79 27.54
C GLN A 142 13.38 -47.70 27.23
N GLU A 143 14.46 -47.64 27.99
CA GLU A 143 15.59 -46.72 27.77
C GLU A 143 16.30 -47.02 26.44
N ASN A 144 16.61 -48.29 26.16
CA ASN A 144 17.18 -48.70 24.88
C ASN A 144 16.28 -48.35 23.69
N ASP A 145 14.97 -48.52 23.81
CA ASP A 145 14.00 -48.15 22.76
C ASP A 145 13.96 -46.64 22.50
N LEU A 146 14.08 -45.83 23.56
CA LEU A 146 14.15 -44.36 23.43
C LEU A 146 15.46 -43.93 22.75
N LEU A 147 16.60 -44.45 23.20
CA LEU A 147 17.91 -44.16 22.61
C LEU A 147 17.96 -44.56 21.12
N ARG A 148 17.40 -45.73 20.77
CA ARG A 148 17.28 -46.17 19.38
C ARG A 148 16.40 -45.22 18.55
N ALA A 149 15.30 -44.73 19.11
CA ALA A 149 14.42 -43.77 18.44
C ALA A 149 15.08 -42.39 18.26
N GLU A 150 15.85 -41.93 19.25
CA GLU A 150 16.63 -40.68 19.17
C GLU A 150 17.69 -40.75 18.08
N LEU A 151 18.50 -41.82 18.07
CA LEU A 151 19.51 -42.04 17.03
C LEU A 151 18.89 -42.11 15.63
N ALA A 152 17.74 -42.77 15.47
CA ALA A 152 17.02 -42.83 14.20
C ALA A 152 16.51 -41.45 13.75
N PHE A 153 16.03 -40.62 14.67
CA PHE A 153 15.63 -39.24 14.38
C PHE A 153 16.82 -38.37 13.96
N ILE A 154 17.96 -38.47 14.65
CA ILE A 154 19.21 -37.75 14.33
C ILE A 154 19.71 -38.15 12.94
N LYS A 155 19.74 -39.45 12.61
CA LYS A 155 20.12 -39.95 11.28
C LYS A 155 19.23 -39.35 10.18
N LYS A 156 17.92 -39.26 10.40
CA LYS A 156 16.98 -38.62 9.45
C LYS A 156 17.23 -37.11 9.29
N LEU A 157 17.51 -36.38 10.38
CA LEU A 157 17.84 -34.96 10.29
C LEU A 157 19.11 -34.71 9.45
N ARG A 158 20.16 -35.51 9.68
CA ARG A 158 21.41 -35.43 8.90
C ARG A 158 21.19 -35.78 7.43
N ALA A 159 20.42 -36.83 7.14
CA ALA A 159 20.08 -37.22 5.77
C ALA A 159 19.30 -36.12 5.01
N LEU A 160 18.48 -35.34 5.73
CA LEU A 160 17.74 -34.18 5.19
C LEU A 160 18.59 -32.89 5.13
N GLY A 161 19.86 -32.91 5.55
CA GLY A 161 20.74 -31.74 5.61
C GLY A 161 20.29 -30.69 6.62
N MET A 162 19.51 -31.08 7.64
CA MET A 162 19.03 -30.19 8.69
C MET A 162 19.97 -30.21 9.89
N ASP A 163 20.11 -29.05 10.56
CA ASP A 163 20.89 -28.95 11.79
C ASP A 163 20.32 -29.83 12.90
N VAL A 164 21.20 -30.62 13.51
CA VAL A 164 20.87 -31.44 14.67
C VAL A 164 20.83 -30.53 15.91
N PRO A 165 19.72 -30.51 16.68
CA PRO A 165 19.64 -29.75 17.92
C PRO A 165 20.77 -30.11 18.89
N GLU A 166 21.36 -29.10 19.54
CA GLU A 166 22.57 -29.22 20.37
C GLU A 166 22.44 -30.25 21.51
N ARG A 167 21.24 -30.36 22.10
CA ARG A 167 20.90 -31.37 23.12
C ARG A 167 21.01 -32.83 22.64
N LEU A 168 20.93 -33.06 21.32
CA LEU A 168 21.01 -34.39 20.69
C LEU A 168 22.41 -34.67 20.12
N LYS A 169 23.37 -33.73 20.27
CA LYS A 169 24.74 -33.89 19.77
C LYS A 169 25.64 -34.68 20.72
N ASN A 170 25.27 -34.78 22.00
CA ASN A 170 26.14 -35.27 23.07
C ASN A 170 26.07 -36.79 23.31
N GLU A 171 25.24 -37.52 22.58
CA GLU A 171 25.04 -38.97 22.77
C GLU A 171 25.35 -39.73 21.48
N MET A 172 26.62 -40.05 21.25
CA MET A 172 27.01 -41.07 20.26
C MET A 172 28.18 -41.90 20.77
N PRO A 173 28.02 -43.23 20.91
CA PRO A 173 29.10 -44.18 20.71
C PRO A 173 29.33 -44.37 19.20
N GLU A 174 30.60 -44.38 18.80
CA GLU A 174 31.01 -44.86 17.49
C GLU A 174 30.70 -46.36 17.37
N SER A 175 30.20 -46.77 16.20
CA SER A 175 29.86 -48.14 15.84
C SER A 175 28.58 -48.72 16.47
N SER A 176 27.52 -48.80 15.66
CA SER A 176 26.63 -49.97 15.63
C SER A 176 25.71 -49.88 14.41
N THR A 177 25.93 -50.82 13.50
CA THR A 177 24.94 -51.28 12.53
C THR A 177 23.78 -51.90 13.32
N ASN A 178 22.61 -51.27 13.33
CA ASN A 178 21.37 -51.97 13.65
C ASN A 178 20.11 -51.21 13.16
N SER A 179 19.30 -51.98 12.43
CA SER A 179 17.90 -51.85 11.97
C SER A 179 17.19 -50.49 12.07
N GLU A 180 16.75 -50.02 10.89
CA GLU A 180 15.70 -49.00 10.74
C GLU A 180 14.33 -49.61 11.10
N GLY A 181 14.03 -49.76 12.39
CA GLY A 181 12.70 -50.12 12.84
C GLY A 181 11.70 -48.96 12.73
N GLU A 182 10.45 -49.23 12.35
CA GLU A 182 9.36 -48.26 12.47
C GLU A 182 9.02 -48.02 13.95
N PHE A 183 9.55 -46.94 14.53
CA PHE A 183 9.21 -46.55 15.90
C PHE A 183 7.77 -46.02 15.99
N ARG A 184 7.04 -46.46 17.01
CA ARG A 184 5.72 -45.90 17.33
C ARG A 184 5.83 -44.40 17.61
N LEU A 185 4.86 -43.62 17.15
CA LEU A 185 4.81 -42.16 17.34
C LEU A 185 4.98 -41.75 18.82
N THR A 186 4.46 -42.53 19.76
CA THR A 186 4.63 -42.27 21.20
C THR A 186 6.09 -42.28 21.64
N ILE A 187 6.89 -43.22 21.11
CA ILE A 187 8.31 -43.38 21.43
C ILE A 187 9.09 -42.22 20.79
N LEU A 188 8.80 -41.89 19.52
CA LEU A 188 9.42 -40.76 18.83
C LEU A 188 9.17 -39.41 19.53
N LEU A 189 7.94 -39.19 20.00
CA LEU A 189 7.59 -37.95 20.72
C LEU A 189 8.25 -37.88 22.10
N GLN A 190 8.45 -39.04 22.76
CA GLN A 190 9.13 -39.11 24.05
C GLN A 190 10.64 -38.86 23.88
N ALA A 191 11.28 -39.57 22.95
CA ALA A 191 12.67 -39.40 22.52
C ALA A 191 13.00 -37.96 22.11
N THR A 192 12.14 -37.34 21.29
CA THR A 192 12.35 -35.95 20.85
C THR A 192 11.90 -34.90 21.87
N ILE A 193 11.33 -35.31 23.02
CA ILE A 193 10.71 -34.42 24.00
C ILE A 193 9.72 -33.47 23.30
N PHE A 194 8.98 -33.99 22.32
CA PHE A 194 8.06 -33.21 21.50
C PHE A 194 6.62 -33.45 21.97
N PRO A 195 5.88 -32.42 22.43
CA PRO A 195 4.54 -32.64 22.97
C PRO A 195 3.59 -33.18 21.91
N LYS A 196 2.88 -34.29 22.23
CA LYS A 196 1.89 -34.91 21.34
C LYS A 196 0.83 -33.93 20.83
N ALA A 197 0.37 -33.00 21.68
CA ALA A 197 -0.60 -31.98 21.31
C ALA A 197 -0.05 -31.05 20.21
N THR A 198 1.23 -30.69 20.28
CA THR A 198 1.93 -29.86 19.29
C THR A 198 2.08 -30.63 17.97
N TYR A 199 2.43 -31.92 18.02
CA TYR A 199 2.50 -32.78 16.82
C TYR A 199 1.17 -32.85 16.08
N MET A 200 0.10 -33.21 16.80
CA MET A 200 -1.24 -33.32 16.20
C MET A 200 -1.74 -31.98 15.67
N TYR A 201 -1.40 -30.87 16.33
CA TYR A 201 -1.70 -29.51 15.86
C TYR A 201 -1.02 -29.21 14.52
N TRP A 202 0.28 -29.49 14.40
CA TRP A 202 1.04 -29.24 13.17
C TRP A 202 0.68 -30.20 12.06
N GLN A 203 0.46 -31.49 12.34
CA GLN A 203 -0.01 -32.48 11.38
C GLN A 203 -1.30 -31.99 10.70
N LYS A 204 -2.32 -31.64 11.50
CA LYS A 204 -3.59 -31.09 11.00
C LYS A 204 -3.40 -29.80 10.19
N ARG A 205 -2.41 -28.99 10.52
CA ARG A 205 -2.13 -27.71 9.86
C ARG A 205 -1.35 -27.88 8.55
N LEU A 206 -0.50 -28.90 8.46
CA LEU A 206 0.22 -29.27 7.24
C LEU A 206 -0.71 -29.92 6.21
N GLU A 207 -1.72 -30.67 6.67
CA GLU A 207 -2.77 -31.28 5.84
C GLU A 207 -3.79 -30.25 5.30
N GLN A 208 -3.80 -29.02 5.83
CA GLN A 208 -4.72 -27.99 5.36
C GLN A 208 -4.35 -27.46 3.98
N LYS A 209 -5.31 -27.53 3.04
CA LYS A 209 -5.21 -26.90 1.72
C LYS A 209 -4.97 -25.39 1.86
N ASN A 210 -4.09 -24.84 1.01
CA ASN A 210 -3.77 -23.41 1.03
C ASN A 210 -5.04 -22.56 0.79
N PRO A 211 -5.52 -21.79 1.79
CA PRO A 211 -6.75 -21.01 1.66
C PRO A 211 -6.62 -19.86 0.65
N ASN A 212 -5.40 -19.49 0.26
CA ASN A 212 -5.14 -18.43 -0.72
C ASN A 212 -4.89 -18.96 -2.13
N ALA A 213 -5.01 -20.26 -2.41
CA ALA A 213 -4.66 -20.83 -3.71
C ALA A 213 -5.39 -20.16 -4.90
N SER A 214 -6.69 -19.88 -4.76
CA SER A 214 -7.46 -19.16 -5.79
C SER A 214 -6.97 -17.72 -5.98
N LEU A 215 -6.65 -17.02 -4.89
CA LEU A 215 -6.15 -15.65 -4.92
C LEU A 215 -4.74 -15.58 -5.52
N GLU A 216 -3.88 -16.57 -5.23
CA GLU A 216 -2.55 -16.72 -5.83
C GLU A 216 -2.66 -16.84 -7.35
N LYS A 217 -3.53 -17.73 -7.86
CA LYS A 217 -3.78 -17.88 -9.30
C LYS A 217 -4.29 -16.59 -9.95
N LYS A 218 -5.20 -15.87 -9.31
CA LYS A 218 -5.73 -14.59 -9.83
C LYS A 218 -4.65 -13.49 -9.85
N ILE A 219 -3.83 -13.39 -8.81
CA ILE A 219 -2.72 -12.44 -8.76
C ILE A 219 -1.71 -12.73 -9.86
N GLN A 220 -1.37 -14.01 -10.08
CA GLN A 220 -0.49 -14.43 -11.16
C GLN A 220 -1.07 -14.04 -12.53
N LYS A 221 -2.33 -14.40 -12.79
CA LYS A 221 -3.03 -14.08 -14.03
C LYS A 221 -3.00 -12.59 -14.34
N ILE A 222 -3.38 -11.73 -13.38
CA ILE A 222 -3.35 -10.27 -13.54
C ILE A 222 -1.92 -9.76 -13.80
N PHE A 223 -0.92 -10.33 -13.12
CA PHE A 223 0.47 -9.94 -13.32
C PHE A 223 0.94 -10.23 -14.75
N ASP A 224 0.60 -11.41 -15.28
CA ASP A 224 0.96 -11.86 -16.62
C ASP A 224 0.21 -11.09 -17.71
N GLU A 225 -1.09 -10.86 -17.53
CA GLU A 225 -1.93 -10.02 -18.40
C GLU A 225 -1.38 -8.60 -18.57
N HIS A 226 -0.76 -8.06 -17.51
CA HIS A 226 -0.14 -6.74 -17.53
C HIS A 226 1.38 -6.77 -17.77
N HIS A 227 1.88 -7.85 -18.39
CA HIS A 227 3.28 -8.03 -18.80
C HIS A 227 4.31 -7.82 -17.68
N GLY A 228 3.95 -8.17 -16.44
CA GLY A 228 4.77 -7.98 -15.26
C GLY A 228 4.99 -6.51 -14.83
N ASN A 229 4.26 -5.56 -15.41
CA ASN A 229 4.41 -4.13 -15.14
C ASN A 229 3.65 -3.69 -13.86
N TYR A 230 2.75 -4.52 -13.34
CA TYR A 230 1.92 -4.20 -12.19
C TYR A 230 2.57 -4.60 -10.86
N GLY A 231 2.83 -3.60 -10.02
CA GLY A 231 3.11 -3.82 -8.60
C GLY A 231 1.84 -4.09 -7.79
N TYR A 232 2.01 -4.46 -6.52
CA TYR A 232 0.92 -4.87 -5.62
C TYR A 232 -0.25 -3.86 -5.52
N ARG A 233 0.01 -2.55 -5.68
CA ARG A 233 -1.04 -1.52 -5.66
C ARG A 233 -1.97 -1.62 -6.87
N ARG A 234 -1.41 -1.80 -8.08
CA ARG A 234 -2.21 -1.94 -9.30
C ARG A 234 -2.92 -3.28 -9.35
N ILE A 235 -2.27 -4.36 -8.91
CA ILE A 235 -2.93 -5.67 -8.77
C ILE A 235 -4.10 -5.58 -7.81
N GLN A 236 -3.96 -4.87 -6.69
CA GLN A 236 -5.07 -4.68 -5.76
C GLN A 236 -6.24 -3.91 -6.39
N LEU A 237 -5.97 -2.88 -7.20
CA LEU A 237 -7.01 -2.16 -7.94
C LEU A 237 -7.69 -3.04 -8.99
N ALA A 238 -6.91 -3.83 -9.74
CA ALA A 238 -7.46 -4.78 -10.72
C ALA A 238 -8.34 -5.85 -10.04
N LEU A 239 -7.90 -6.40 -8.89
CA LEU A 239 -8.71 -7.31 -8.09
C LEU A 239 -10.00 -6.64 -7.61
N LYS A 240 -9.93 -5.39 -7.14
CA LYS A 240 -11.10 -4.63 -6.72
C LYS A 240 -12.09 -4.41 -7.87
N ALA A 241 -11.59 -4.12 -9.08
CA ALA A 241 -12.43 -3.99 -10.28
C ALA A 241 -13.13 -5.31 -10.65
N GLN A 242 -12.54 -6.46 -10.30
CA GLN A 242 -13.17 -7.78 -10.42
C GLN A 242 -14.07 -8.15 -9.22
N GLY A 243 -14.42 -7.19 -8.35
CA GLY A 243 -15.24 -7.42 -7.16
C GLY A 243 -14.51 -8.07 -5.97
N ILE A 244 -13.19 -8.23 -6.04
CA ILE A 244 -12.40 -8.94 -5.02
C ILE A 244 -11.73 -7.93 -4.09
N ASN A 245 -12.34 -7.72 -2.92
CA ASN A 245 -11.82 -6.81 -1.90
C ASN A 245 -10.71 -7.46 -1.07
N VAL A 246 -9.46 -7.14 -1.38
CA VAL A 246 -8.28 -7.62 -0.65
C VAL A 246 -7.39 -6.46 -0.24
N ASN A 247 -6.84 -6.52 0.98
CA ASN A 247 -5.90 -5.53 1.48
C ASN A 247 -4.57 -5.58 0.70
N GLN A 248 -4.04 -4.42 0.32
CA GLN A 248 -2.76 -4.30 -0.39
C GLN A 248 -1.57 -5.02 0.27
N LYS A 249 -1.55 -5.12 1.62
CA LYS A 249 -0.50 -5.86 2.35
C LYS A 249 -0.57 -7.36 2.09
N LYS A 250 -1.78 -7.92 1.95
CA LYS A 250 -1.98 -9.33 1.62
C LYS A 250 -1.53 -9.62 0.19
N VAL A 251 -1.88 -8.75 -0.76
CA VAL A 251 -1.39 -8.84 -2.15
C VAL A 251 0.13 -8.80 -2.20
N ARG A 252 0.76 -7.84 -1.51
CA ARG A 252 2.23 -7.73 -1.41
C ARG A 252 2.88 -9.00 -0.87
N ARG A 253 2.32 -9.58 0.20
CA ARG A 253 2.83 -10.83 0.80
C ARG A 253 2.72 -12.00 -0.18
N ILE A 254 1.60 -12.11 -0.89
CA ILE A 254 1.39 -13.18 -1.89
C ILE A 254 2.34 -13.02 -3.07
N MET A 255 2.48 -11.81 -3.62
CA MET A 255 3.46 -11.54 -4.68
C MET A 255 4.89 -11.90 -4.24
N GLY A 256 5.24 -11.58 -2.99
CA GLY A 256 6.54 -11.96 -2.41
C GLY A 256 6.73 -13.48 -2.34
N LYS A 257 5.69 -14.22 -1.92
CA LYS A 257 5.70 -15.69 -1.90
C LYS A 257 5.88 -16.28 -3.31
N LEU A 258 5.24 -15.70 -4.32
CA LEU A 258 5.30 -16.15 -5.71
C LEU A 258 6.53 -15.63 -6.49
N GLY A 259 7.38 -14.81 -5.86
CA GLY A 259 8.54 -14.19 -6.53
C GLY A 259 8.19 -13.11 -7.57
N LEU A 260 6.94 -12.63 -7.60
CA LEU A 260 6.47 -11.66 -8.60
C LEU A 260 7.02 -10.26 -8.31
N LYS A 261 7.96 -9.81 -9.14
CA LYS A 261 8.62 -8.51 -9.04
C LYS A 261 8.68 -7.85 -10.43
N GLY A 262 8.31 -6.57 -10.49
CA GLY A 262 8.49 -5.78 -11.71
C GLY A 262 9.97 -5.42 -11.89
N SER A 263 10.60 -5.94 -12.95
CA SER A 263 12.02 -5.73 -13.26
C SER A 263 12.28 -4.47 -14.11
N LYS A 264 11.24 -3.94 -14.77
CA LYS A 264 11.41 -2.90 -15.80
C LYS A 264 11.73 -1.51 -15.26
N PHE A 265 11.28 -1.17 -14.05
CA PHE A 265 11.47 0.18 -13.46
C PHE A 265 12.78 0.38 -12.68
N ILE A 266 13.79 -0.47 -12.89
CA ILE A 266 15.04 -0.47 -12.11
C ILE A 266 16.09 0.51 -12.69
N ARG A 267 15.96 0.86 -13.98
CA ARG A 267 16.97 1.67 -14.68
C ARG A 267 16.84 3.16 -14.33
N LYS A 268 17.85 3.69 -13.62
CA LYS A 268 18.09 5.14 -13.52
C LYS A 268 18.77 5.62 -14.80
N SER A 269 18.08 6.38 -15.65
CA SER A 269 18.74 7.13 -16.73
C SER A 269 19.23 8.50 -16.23
N ARG A 270 20.43 8.89 -16.68
CA ARG A 270 21.22 10.05 -16.23
C ARG A 270 20.99 11.34 -17.04
N ARG A 271 21.45 12.44 -16.41
CA ARG A 271 21.87 13.81 -16.82
C ARG A 271 21.19 14.49 -18.02
N TYR A 272 20.60 15.62 -17.67
CA TYR A 272 20.05 16.66 -18.53
C TYR A 272 21.16 17.42 -19.30
N ASN A 273 20.95 17.68 -20.59
CA ASN A 273 21.81 18.52 -21.42
C ASN A 273 20.91 19.46 -22.24
N SER A 274 20.96 20.77 -21.98
CA SER A 274 20.13 21.76 -22.68
C SER A 274 20.84 22.34 -23.90
N TYR A 275 20.16 22.35 -25.05
CA TYR A 275 20.55 23.11 -26.23
C TYR A 275 20.23 24.60 -26.08
N LYS A 276 21.18 25.49 -26.40
CA LYS A 276 21.02 26.96 -26.37
C LYS A 276 20.80 27.51 -27.80
N GLY A 277 19.57 27.89 -28.14
CA GLY A 277 19.27 28.74 -29.30
C GLY A 277 17.79 29.18 -29.34
N THR A 278 17.50 30.39 -29.81
CA THR A 278 16.12 30.89 -30.00
C THR A 278 15.85 30.90 -31.50
N ILE A 279 14.97 30.02 -31.97
CA ILE A 279 14.55 29.98 -33.38
C ILE A 279 13.02 30.00 -33.37
N GLY A 280 12.39 31.11 -33.80
CA GLY A 280 10.95 31.21 -34.05
C GLY A 280 10.15 32.10 -33.08
N GLN A 281 8.81 32.05 -33.22
CA GLN A 281 7.87 32.83 -32.40
C GLN A 281 7.39 32.02 -31.19
N VAL A 282 7.70 32.52 -29.99
CA VAL A 282 7.40 31.87 -28.70
C VAL A 282 6.06 32.36 -28.13
N ALA A 283 5.19 31.44 -27.69
CA ALA A 283 3.97 31.77 -26.95
C ALA A 283 4.22 31.87 -25.45
N LYS A 284 3.44 32.70 -24.73
CA LYS A 284 3.50 32.78 -23.26
C LYS A 284 3.07 31.43 -22.64
N ASN A 285 3.69 31.04 -21.53
CA ASN A 285 3.27 29.86 -20.78
C ASN A 285 1.97 30.17 -20.04
N LEU A 286 0.83 29.65 -20.49
CA LEU A 286 -0.48 29.86 -19.86
C LEU A 286 -0.79 28.81 -18.78
N ILE A 287 -0.17 27.63 -18.88
CA ILE A 287 -0.42 26.50 -17.97
C ILE A 287 0.22 26.76 -16.60
N HIS A 288 1.42 27.33 -16.54
CA HIS A 288 2.14 27.60 -15.28
C HIS A 288 2.16 26.39 -14.33
N ARG A 289 2.38 25.18 -14.88
CA ARG A 289 2.35 23.89 -14.16
C ARG A 289 1.01 23.53 -13.49
N ARG A 290 -0.07 24.26 -13.77
CA ARG A 290 -1.45 23.92 -13.38
C ARG A 290 -2.03 22.88 -14.33
N PHE A 291 -1.43 21.69 -14.32
CA PHE A 291 -1.77 20.59 -15.21
C PHE A 291 -3.17 20.02 -14.93
N TYR A 292 -3.57 20.01 -13.66
CA TYR A 292 -4.89 19.51 -13.30
C TYR A 292 -5.99 20.37 -13.93
N THR A 293 -7.00 19.68 -14.45
CA THR A 293 -8.30 20.22 -14.83
C THR A 293 -9.37 19.19 -14.45
N SER A 294 -10.56 19.66 -14.13
CA SER A 294 -11.76 18.83 -13.93
C SER A 294 -12.60 18.72 -15.21
N ILE A 295 -12.22 19.42 -16.28
CA ILE A 295 -12.96 19.48 -17.54
C ILE A 295 -12.18 18.64 -18.57
N PRO A 296 -12.77 17.58 -19.15
CA PRO A 296 -12.14 16.81 -20.20
C PRO A 296 -11.82 17.70 -21.41
N HIS A 297 -10.76 17.36 -22.14
CA HIS A 297 -10.40 18.01 -23.40
C HIS A 297 -10.00 19.49 -23.31
N GLN A 298 -10.01 20.10 -22.12
CA GLN A 298 -9.73 21.52 -21.93
C GLN A 298 -8.25 21.86 -22.09
N LYS A 299 -7.36 20.99 -21.61
CA LYS A 299 -5.90 21.21 -21.61
C LYS A 299 -5.23 20.01 -22.25
N VAL A 300 -4.61 20.23 -23.40
CA VAL A 300 -3.89 19.20 -24.14
C VAL A 300 -2.41 19.53 -24.13
N THR A 301 -1.55 18.52 -23.98
CA THR A 301 -0.10 18.68 -24.03
C THR A 301 0.50 17.81 -25.11
N THR A 302 1.57 18.28 -25.75
CA THR A 302 2.27 17.59 -26.83
C THR A 302 3.79 17.75 -26.67
N ASP A 303 4.53 16.79 -27.21
CA ASP A 303 5.99 16.82 -27.35
C ASP A 303 6.43 15.75 -28.36
N THR A 304 7.67 15.78 -28.82
CA THR A 304 8.21 14.81 -29.78
C THR A 304 9.28 13.95 -29.10
N SER A 305 9.14 12.62 -29.17
CA SER A 305 10.18 11.70 -28.68
C SER A 305 10.77 10.86 -29.79
N GLU A 306 12.10 10.76 -29.79
CA GLU A 306 12.88 9.85 -30.64
C GLU A 306 13.03 8.46 -29.98
N PHE A 307 12.93 7.42 -30.82
CA PHE A 307 13.21 6.02 -30.51
C PHE A 307 14.17 5.45 -31.56
N LYS A 308 15.02 4.52 -31.15
CA LYS A 308 15.98 3.84 -32.03
C LYS A 308 15.55 2.41 -32.31
N TYR A 309 15.70 1.97 -33.55
CA TYR A 309 15.62 0.58 -33.97
C TYR A 309 16.87 0.23 -34.80
N TYR A 310 17.11 -1.06 -34.96
CA TYR A 310 18.33 -1.58 -35.57
C TYR A 310 17.94 -2.42 -36.77
N GLU A 311 18.50 -2.14 -37.93
CA GLU A 311 18.20 -2.86 -39.17
C GLU A 311 19.50 -3.30 -39.82
N HIS A 312 19.51 -4.46 -40.46
CA HIS A 312 20.67 -4.87 -41.25
C HIS A 312 20.64 -4.20 -42.62
N ASP A 313 21.76 -3.58 -43.00
CA ASP A 313 21.93 -3.07 -44.36
C ASP A 313 22.16 -4.23 -45.36
N LYS A 314 22.20 -3.92 -46.66
CA LYS A 314 22.48 -4.87 -47.75
C LYS A 314 23.74 -5.69 -47.53
N ASN A 315 24.73 -5.12 -46.84
CA ASN A 315 25.99 -5.77 -46.46
C ASN A 315 25.92 -6.53 -45.13
N LYS A 316 24.72 -6.79 -44.59
CA LYS A 316 24.43 -7.43 -43.28
C LYS A 316 24.98 -6.69 -42.05
N GLN A 317 25.45 -5.45 -42.19
CA GLN A 317 25.89 -4.63 -41.06
C GLN A 317 24.71 -4.00 -40.32
N LEU A 318 24.80 -3.91 -38.99
CA LEU A 318 23.74 -3.34 -38.16
C LEU A 318 23.77 -1.81 -38.21
N VAL A 319 22.70 -1.21 -38.73
CA VAL A 319 22.52 0.24 -38.83
C VAL A 319 21.48 0.71 -37.82
N ILE A 320 21.80 1.79 -37.10
CA ILE A 320 20.88 2.43 -36.18
C ILE A 320 19.99 3.40 -36.96
N LYS A 321 18.68 3.17 -36.93
CA LYS A 321 17.67 4.08 -37.49
C LYS A 321 16.76 4.62 -36.40
N LYS A 322 16.01 5.66 -36.74
CA LYS A 322 15.21 6.46 -35.80
C LYS A 322 13.74 6.47 -36.19
N LEU A 323 12.90 6.51 -35.17
CA LEU A 323 11.45 6.67 -35.26
C LEU A 323 11.06 7.81 -34.31
N TYR A 324 10.18 8.69 -34.78
CA TYR A 324 9.67 9.83 -34.05
C TYR A 324 8.19 9.60 -33.74
N LEU A 325 7.80 9.88 -32.50
CA LEU A 325 6.42 9.83 -32.02
C LEU A 325 6.00 11.23 -31.57
N ASP A 326 4.86 11.69 -32.10
CA ASP A 326 4.25 12.99 -31.82
C ASP A 326 2.84 12.79 -31.23
N PRO A 327 2.67 12.58 -29.91
CA PRO A 327 1.38 12.36 -29.27
C PRO A 327 0.78 13.63 -28.66
N PHE A 328 -0.55 13.69 -28.66
CA PHE A 328 -1.34 14.71 -27.97
C PHE A 328 -2.08 14.08 -26.80
N LEU A 329 -1.78 14.55 -25.58
CA LEU A 329 -2.28 13.99 -24.32
C LEU A 329 -3.26 14.96 -23.64
N ASP A 330 -4.45 14.48 -23.26
CA ASP A 330 -5.39 15.25 -22.42
C ASP A 330 -4.90 15.28 -20.97
N MET A 331 -4.74 16.46 -20.38
CA MET A 331 -4.28 16.59 -18.99
C MET A 331 -5.34 16.21 -17.95
N PHE A 332 -6.61 16.06 -18.33
CA PHE A 332 -7.71 15.63 -17.44
C PHE A 332 -7.48 14.22 -16.89
N ASN A 333 -7.48 13.22 -17.77
CA ASN A 333 -7.29 11.79 -17.47
C ASN A 333 -5.90 11.26 -17.89
N GLY A 334 -5.18 12.00 -18.72
CA GLY A 334 -3.92 11.58 -19.31
C GLY A 334 -4.08 10.61 -20.47
N GLU A 335 -5.20 10.60 -21.16
CA GLU A 335 -5.42 9.83 -22.40
C GLU A 335 -4.62 10.42 -23.56
N ILE A 336 -4.06 9.57 -24.41
CA ILE A 336 -3.54 9.99 -25.71
C ILE A 336 -4.70 10.12 -26.68
N LEU A 337 -5.01 11.34 -27.07
CA LEU A 337 -6.10 11.69 -27.97
C LEU A 337 -5.75 11.37 -29.42
N SER A 338 -4.53 11.72 -29.85
CA SER A 338 -4.05 11.45 -31.20
C SER A 338 -2.53 11.32 -31.18
N TYR A 339 -1.97 10.69 -32.22
CA TYR A 339 -0.52 10.64 -32.43
C TYR A 339 -0.17 10.35 -33.89
N ARG A 340 1.06 10.71 -34.29
CA ARG A 340 1.68 10.24 -35.54
C ARG A 340 3.05 9.65 -35.27
N ILE A 341 3.43 8.70 -36.11
CA ILE A 341 4.73 8.02 -36.09
C ILE A 341 5.40 8.22 -37.44
N SER A 342 6.66 8.65 -37.44
CA SER A 342 7.43 8.90 -38.67
C SER A 342 8.89 8.49 -38.54
N GLU A 343 9.55 8.24 -39.68
CA GLU A 343 11.00 7.94 -39.73
C GLU A 343 11.88 9.19 -39.56
N ARG A 344 11.30 10.37 -39.81
CA ARG A 344 11.99 11.68 -39.74
C ARG A 344 11.09 12.68 -39.02
N PRO A 345 11.65 13.70 -38.34
CA PRO A 345 10.86 14.74 -37.70
C PRO A 345 10.21 15.62 -38.79
N LYS A 346 8.96 15.31 -39.15
CA LYS A 346 8.22 15.98 -40.23
C LYS A 346 7.12 16.86 -39.65
N ALA A 347 7.13 18.16 -39.97
CA ALA A 347 6.08 19.10 -39.55
C ALA A 347 4.66 18.62 -39.87
N LYS A 348 4.48 17.98 -41.03
CA LYS A 348 3.20 17.41 -41.46
C LYS A 348 2.64 16.40 -40.46
N ALA A 349 3.49 15.53 -39.88
CA ALA A 349 3.05 14.54 -38.89
C ALA A 349 2.47 15.21 -37.64
N ILE A 350 3.15 16.25 -37.14
CA ILE A 350 2.69 17.03 -35.98
C ILE A 350 1.39 17.76 -36.28
N ILE A 351 1.27 18.37 -37.47
CA ILE A 351 0.06 19.09 -37.92
C ILE A 351 -1.14 18.12 -38.09
N ASP A 352 -0.91 16.93 -38.66
CA ASP A 352 -1.96 15.93 -38.84
C ASP A 352 -2.44 15.37 -37.49
N ALA A 353 -1.52 15.11 -36.56
CA ALA A 353 -1.86 14.72 -35.18
C ALA A 353 -2.62 15.83 -34.46
N GLN A 354 -2.18 17.09 -34.62
CA GLN A 354 -2.83 18.26 -34.05
C GLN A 354 -4.27 18.39 -34.55
N LYS A 355 -4.50 18.23 -35.85
CA LYS A 355 -5.84 18.29 -36.46
C LYS A 355 -6.78 17.28 -35.82
N GLU A 356 -6.35 16.04 -35.70
CA GLU A 356 -7.14 14.99 -35.05
C GLU A 356 -7.41 15.29 -33.57
N ALA A 357 -6.43 15.81 -32.83
CA ALA A 357 -6.63 16.23 -31.44
C ALA A 357 -7.65 17.38 -31.33
N MET A 358 -7.62 18.34 -32.26
CA MET A 358 -8.58 19.43 -32.29
C MET A 358 -9.99 18.93 -32.59
N ASP A 359 -10.15 17.98 -33.52
CA ASP A 359 -11.45 17.42 -33.87
C ASP A 359 -12.03 16.61 -32.69
N ARG A 360 -11.20 15.78 -32.03
CA ARG A 360 -11.62 14.97 -30.85
C ARG A 360 -11.95 15.78 -29.60
N THR A 361 -11.46 17.00 -29.51
CA THR A 361 -11.68 17.88 -28.34
C THR A 361 -12.72 18.97 -28.61
N ASN A 362 -13.37 18.94 -29.78
CA ASN A 362 -14.31 19.99 -30.19
C ASN A 362 -15.62 20.00 -29.40
N ASP A 363 -15.89 18.93 -28.64
CA ASP A 363 -16.98 18.79 -27.68
C ASP A 363 -16.76 19.62 -26.39
N CYS A 364 -15.55 20.09 -26.12
CA CYS A 364 -15.25 20.88 -24.93
C CYS A 364 -15.99 22.23 -24.97
N PRO A 365 -16.90 22.53 -24.01
CA PRO A 365 -17.67 23.77 -24.03
C PRO A 365 -16.85 25.00 -23.62
N TYR A 366 -15.64 24.78 -23.10
CA TYR A 366 -14.73 25.82 -22.64
C TYR A 366 -13.58 26.03 -23.61
N ARG A 367 -12.93 27.19 -23.46
CA ARG A 367 -11.74 27.50 -24.25
C ARG A 367 -10.62 26.49 -23.97
N ARG A 368 -10.13 25.88 -25.05
CA ARG A 368 -9.06 24.87 -25.04
C ARG A 368 -7.68 25.51 -25.03
N THR A 369 -6.73 24.87 -24.37
CA THR A 369 -5.31 25.24 -24.37
C THR A 369 -4.45 24.07 -24.80
N PHE A 370 -3.63 24.28 -25.83
CA PHE A 370 -2.66 23.30 -26.34
C PHE A 370 -1.26 23.74 -25.90
N HIS A 371 -0.61 22.89 -25.11
CA HIS A 371 0.68 23.13 -24.48
C HIS A 371 1.78 22.31 -25.16
N SER A 372 2.89 22.95 -25.52
CA SER A 372 4.07 22.27 -26.08
C SER A 372 5.35 22.78 -25.43
N ASP A 373 6.48 22.17 -25.77
CA ASP A 373 7.77 22.80 -25.59
C ASP A 373 8.01 23.92 -26.64
N GLN A 374 9.23 24.45 -26.70
CA GLN A 374 9.64 25.43 -27.71
C GLN A 374 10.29 24.76 -28.94
N GLY A 375 9.93 23.52 -29.27
CA GLY A 375 10.39 22.84 -30.47
C GLY A 375 10.03 23.59 -31.74
N TRP A 376 10.88 23.51 -32.77
CA TRP A 376 10.75 24.27 -34.01
C TRP A 376 9.39 24.08 -34.69
N ALA A 377 8.83 22.86 -34.63
CA ALA A 377 7.57 22.51 -35.26
C ALA A 377 6.38 23.25 -34.64
N TYR A 378 6.40 23.46 -33.32
CA TYR A 378 5.34 24.16 -32.59
C TYR A 378 5.41 25.68 -32.78
N GLN A 379 6.56 26.21 -33.21
CA GLN A 379 6.74 27.63 -33.52
C GLN A 379 6.36 28.00 -34.97
N MET A 380 5.97 27.02 -35.79
CA MET A 380 5.62 27.25 -37.19
C MET A 380 4.31 28.06 -37.33
N LYS A 381 4.28 28.96 -38.31
CA LYS A 381 3.07 29.74 -38.65
C LYS A 381 1.86 28.85 -38.94
N ALA A 382 2.05 27.73 -39.64
CA ALA A 382 0.98 26.79 -39.98
C ALA A 382 0.33 26.19 -38.72
N TYR A 383 1.15 25.72 -37.76
CA TYR A 383 0.69 25.17 -36.49
C TYR A 383 -0.12 26.20 -35.69
N LYS A 384 0.41 27.42 -35.56
CA LYS A 384 -0.26 28.53 -34.86
C LYS A 384 -1.58 28.92 -35.53
N LYS A 385 -1.59 29.06 -36.87
CA LYS A 385 -2.77 29.44 -37.67
C LYS A 385 -3.92 28.47 -37.47
N GLN A 386 -3.63 27.17 -37.32
CA GLN A 386 -4.66 26.15 -37.13
C GLN A 386 -5.32 26.25 -35.75
N LEU A 387 -4.53 26.49 -34.69
CA LEU A 387 -5.07 26.74 -33.35
C LEU A 387 -5.94 27.99 -33.30
N THR A 388 -5.46 29.09 -33.90
CA THR A 388 -6.22 30.36 -33.90
C THR A 388 -7.53 30.24 -34.67
N LYS A 389 -7.57 29.46 -35.77
CA LYS A 389 -8.80 29.22 -36.54
C LYS A 389 -9.91 28.55 -35.69
N GLN A 390 -9.53 27.74 -34.70
CA GLN A 390 -10.47 27.09 -33.79
C GLN A 390 -10.56 27.76 -32.40
N ASN A 391 -10.08 29.01 -32.26
CA ASN A 391 -10.05 29.76 -31.00
C ASN A 391 -9.29 29.08 -29.85
N ILE A 392 -8.36 28.17 -30.16
CA ILE A 392 -7.55 27.44 -29.18
C ILE A 392 -6.34 28.28 -28.78
N PHE A 393 -6.06 28.35 -27.48
CA PHE A 393 -4.85 29.00 -27.00
C PHE A 393 -3.63 28.11 -27.15
N GLN A 394 -2.58 28.65 -27.76
CA GLN A 394 -1.26 28.05 -27.71
C GLN A 394 -0.55 28.46 -26.42
N SER A 395 0.05 27.50 -25.73
CA SER A 395 0.93 27.71 -24.59
C SER A 395 2.26 26.99 -24.85
N MET A 396 3.39 27.62 -24.51
CA MET A 396 4.69 26.96 -24.60
C MET A 396 5.40 26.94 -23.25
N SER A 397 6.11 25.87 -22.95
CA SER A 397 7.02 25.77 -21.80
C SER A 397 8.13 26.83 -21.88
N ARG A 398 8.74 27.16 -20.74
CA ARG A 398 9.96 27.96 -20.74
C ARG A 398 11.11 27.14 -21.33
N LYS A 399 12.00 27.81 -22.07
CA LYS A 399 13.19 27.20 -22.63
C LYS A 399 14.00 26.50 -21.54
N GLY A 400 14.34 25.23 -21.79
CA GLY A 400 15.14 24.44 -20.86
C GLY A 400 14.42 24.03 -19.56
N ASN A 401 13.08 24.06 -19.52
CA ASN A 401 12.32 23.72 -18.32
C ASN A 401 11.41 22.50 -18.53
N CYS A 402 11.96 21.31 -18.31
CA CYS A 402 11.25 20.03 -18.37
C CYS A 402 9.97 19.98 -17.52
N PHE A 403 10.03 20.57 -16.31
CA PHE A 403 8.90 20.58 -15.38
C PHE A 403 7.66 21.28 -15.92
N ASP A 404 7.80 22.19 -16.89
CA ASP A 404 6.66 22.89 -17.49
C ASP A 404 5.84 21.97 -18.43
N ASN A 405 6.40 20.84 -18.91
CA ASN A 405 5.71 19.82 -19.72
C ASN A 405 5.70 18.41 -19.05
N SER A 406 5.80 18.37 -17.72
CA SER A 406 5.94 17.12 -16.96
C SER A 406 4.89 16.01 -17.23
N PRO A 407 3.62 16.28 -17.60
CA PRO A 407 2.68 15.21 -17.94
C PRO A 407 3.13 14.41 -19.17
N MET A 408 3.69 15.07 -20.19
CA MET A 408 4.18 14.40 -21.39
C MET A 408 5.49 13.64 -21.11
N GLU A 409 6.38 14.23 -20.30
CA GLU A 409 7.59 13.54 -19.86
C GLU A 409 7.28 12.27 -19.08
N ASN A 410 6.25 12.32 -18.22
CA ASN A 410 5.78 11.14 -17.49
C ASN A 410 5.26 10.06 -18.46
N PHE A 411 4.49 10.45 -19.48
CA PHE A 411 4.00 9.54 -20.50
C PHE A 411 5.15 8.83 -21.23
N PHE A 412 6.14 9.58 -21.74
CA PHE A 412 7.29 8.98 -22.42
C PHE A 412 8.15 8.12 -21.48
N GLY A 413 8.30 8.54 -20.23
CA GLY A 413 8.98 7.74 -19.21
C GLY A 413 8.31 6.39 -19.00
N LEU A 414 6.98 6.35 -18.88
CA LEU A 414 6.22 5.11 -18.75
C LEU A 414 6.33 4.23 -19.99
N LEU A 415 6.13 4.83 -21.17
CA LEU A 415 6.21 4.15 -22.46
C LEU A 415 7.59 3.49 -22.65
N LYS A 416 8.66 4.24 -22.44
CA LYS A 416 10.03 3.74 -22.60
C LYS A 416 10.37 2.65 -21.59
N GLN A 417 9.94 2.78 -20.34
CA GLN A 417 10.23 1.79 -19.32
C GLN A 417 9.44 0.49 -19.52
N GLU A 418 8.17 0.56 -19.90
CA GLU A 418 7.30 -0.62 -19.97
C GLU A 418 7.48 -1.45 -21.24
N MET A 419 7.80 -0.80 -22.37
CA MET A 419 7.90 -1.44 -23.69
C MET A 419 9.30 -1.35 -24.31
N TYR A 420 9.96 -0.20 -24.25
CA TYR A 420 11.16 0.03 -25.07
C TYR A 420 12.46 -0.50 -24.46
N TYR A 421 12.70 -0.21 -23.18
CA TYR A 421 13.98 -0.52 -22.55
C TYR A 421 14.15 -2.02 -22.29
N GLY A 422 15.23 -2.58 -22.83
CA GLY A 422 15.56 -4.00 -22.71
C GLY A 422 15.06 -4.85 -23.87
N VAL A 423 14.44 -4.23 -24.88
CA VAL A 423 14.00 -4.87 -26.11
C VAL A 423 14.78 -4.27 -27.29
N ILE A 424 15.22 -5.12 -28.20
CA ILE A 424 15.84 -4.70 -29.47
C ILE A 424 14.78 -4.84 -30.56
N TYR A 425 14.55 -3.75 -31.28
CA TYR A 425 13.63 -3.72 -32.42
C TYR A 425 14.41 -3.79 -33.72
N ALA A 426 14.07 -4.76 -34.57
CA ALA A 426 14.78 -5.10 -35.80
C ALA A 426 14.28 -4.34 -37.05
N SER A 427 13.18 -3.58 -36.93
CA SER A 427 12.60 -2.83 -38.04
C SER A 427 11.70 -1.68 -37.58
N PHE A 428 11.46 -0.72 -38.48
CA PHE A 428 10.49 0.36 -38.28
C PHE A 428 9.09 -0.19 -37.98
N LYS A 429 8.62 -1.16 -38.77
CA LYS A 429 7.29 -1.75 -38.63
C LYS A 429 7.10 -2.39 -37.26
N GLN A 430 8.10 -3.13 -36.78
CA GLN A 430 8.04 -3.78 -35.47
C GLN A 430 7.95 -2.76 -34.33
N LEU A 431 8.80 -1.72 -34.34
CA LEU A 431 8.77 -0.68 -33.32
C LEU A 431 7.48 0.14 -33.38
N LYS A 432 7.01 0.48 -34.58
CA LYS A 432 5.74 1.18 -34.81
C LYS A 432 4.58 0.40 -34.19
N GLN A 433 4.46 -0.89 -34.51
CA GLN A 433 3.40 -1.74 -33.97
C GLN A 433 3.46 -1.81 -32.44
N ALA A 434 4.64 -1.98 -31.85
CA ALA A 434 4.79 -2.03 -30.40
C ALA A 434 4.36 -0.72 -29.71
N ILE A 435 4.61 0.44 -30.34
CA ILE A 435 4.14 1.74 -29.85
C ILE A 435 2.62 1.83 -29.94
N GLU A 436 2.03 1.44 -31.07
CA GLU A 436 0.58 1.46 -31.29
C GLU A 436 -0.15 0.55 -30.28
N ASP A 437 0.32 -0.69 -30.12
CA ASP A 437 -0.22 -1.65 -29.14
C ASP A 437 -0.10 -1.12 -27.70
N TRP A 438 1.03 -0.52 -27.36
CA TRP A 438 1.23 0.03 -26.02
C TRP A 438 0.37 1.26 -25.76
N ILE A 439 0.16 2.15 -26.75
CA ILE A 439 -0.74 3.31 -26.59
C ILE A 439 -2.19 2.84 -26.39
N HIS A 440 -2.63 1.83 -27.16
CA HIS A 440 -3.94 1.21 -26.97
C HIS A 440 -4.06 0.63 -25.55
N TYR A 441 -3.08 -0.17 -25.12
CA TYR A 441 -3.01 -0.69 -23.76
C TYR A 441 -3.03 0.41 -22.69
N TYR A 442 -2.25 1.47 -22.88
CA TYR A 442 -2.13 2.61 -21.98
C TYR A 442 -3.48 3.32 -21.78
N ASN A 443 -4.22 3.55 -22.87
CA ASN A 443 -5.50 4.25 -22.85
C ASN A 443 -6.65 3.39 -22.30
N HIS A 444 -6.72 2.11 -22.71
CA HIS A 444 -7.90 1.26 -22.46
C HIS A 444 -7.75 0.35 -21.23
N HIS A 445 -6.55 -0.16 -20.94
CA HIS A 445 -6.36 -1.24 -19.96
C HIS A 445 -5.47 -0.87 -18.78
N ARG A 446 -4.56 0.09 -18.96
CA ARG A 446 -3.54 0.41 -17.95
C ARG A 446 -4.09 1.27 -16.82
N ILE A 447 -4.22 0.67 -15.64
CA ILE A 447 -4.67 1.34 -14.42
C ILE A 447 -3.66 2.39 -13.95
N LYS A 448 -4.11 3.64 -13.89
CA LYS A 448 -3.40 4.73 -13.22
C LYS A 448 -3.84 4.77 -11.77
N THR A 449 -2.92 4.60 -10.84
CA THR A 449 -3.25 4.56 -9.40
C THR A 449 -3.96 5.82 -8.89
N LYS A 450 -3.72 6.98 -9.52
CA LYS A 450 -4.42 8.25 -9.22
C LYS A 450 -5.89 8.22 -9.64
N LEU A 451 -6.22 7.49 -10.70
CA LEU A 451 -7.56 7.39 -11.27
C LEU A 451 -8.33 6.17 -10.75
N GLY A 452 -7.61 5.12 -10.34
CA GLY A 452 -8.20 3.83 -9.98
C GLY A 452 -8.52 2.91 -11.17
N CYS A 453 -8.60 3.47 -12.39
CA CYS A 453 -8.93 2.81 -13.65
C CYS A 453 -8.00 3.28 -14.79
N SER A 454 -8.26 2.86 -16.04
CA SER A 454 -7.55 3.36 -17.23
C SER A 454 -7.98 4.79 -17.62
N PRO A 455 -7.17 5.54 -18.39
CA PRO A 455 -7.53 6.90 -18.82
C PRO A 455 -8.92 7.01 -19.45
N ILE A 456 -9.25 6.14 -20.41
CA ILE A 456 -10.55 6.20 -21.09
C ILE A 456 -11.69 5.85 -20.15
N GLN A 457 -11.55 4.76 -19.37
CA GLN A 457 -12.54 4.37 -18.37
C GLN A 457 -12.83 5.51 -17.38
N TYR A 458 -11.80 6.24 -16.96
CA TYR A 458 -11.98 7.39 -16.08
C TYR A 458 -12.79 8.51 -16.72
N ARG A 459 -12.54 8.82 -18.01
CA ARG A 459 -13.32 9.83 -18.73
C ARG A 459 -14.78 9.39 -18.83
N GLU A 460 -15.02 8.18 -19.33
CA GLU A 460 -16.37 7.62 -19.47
C GLU A 460 -17.15 7.66 -18.15
N GLN A 461 -16.52 7.31 -17.03
CA GLN A 461 -17.14 7.37 -15.69
C GLN A 461 -17.46 8.79 -15.20
N MET A 462 -16.75 9.81 -15.69
CA MET A 462 -16.90 11.20 -15.26
C MET A 462 -17.77 12.02 -16.21
N THR A 463 -18.01 11.50 -17.43
CA THR A 463 -18.85 12.14 -18.45
C THR A 463 -20.18 11.41 -18.69
N ALA A 464 -20.34 10.20 -18.15
CA ALA A 464 -21.64 9.51 -18.03
C ALA A 464 -22.44 10.12 -16.87
#